data_AF-A0A392QAY0-F1
#
_entry.id   AF-A0A392QAY0-F1
#
_cell.length_a   1.000
_cell.length_b   1.000
_cell.length_c   1.000
_cell.angle_alpha   90.00
_cell.angle_beta   90.00
_cell.angle_gamma   90.00
#
_symmetry.space_group_name_H-M   'P 1'
#
loop_
_entity.id
_entity.type
_entity.pdbx_description
1 polymer ?
#
loop_
_entity_poly.entity_id
_entity_poly.type
_entity_poly.pdbx_seq_one_letter_code
_entity_poly.pdbx_strand_id
1 'polypeptide(L)' 'MRLGSEEVAKGQVLGPEDFVYDAVLGVVYTSCEDGWIKRVTVNESVADSVVENWVNTGGRPLGLAFYGNGDLIVADAEK' A
#
# COMPACT_ATOMS: atom_id res chain seq x y z
N MET A 1 -12.55 -15.93 6.03
CA MET A 1 -12.54 -14.99 7.17
C MET A 1 -12.23 -15.76 8.44
N ARG A 2 -11.12 -15.44 9.13
CA ARG A 2 -10.86 -15.96 10.49
C ARG A 2 -11.58 -15.03 11.48
N LEU A 3 -12.07 -15.53 12.62
CA LEU A 3 -12.64 -14.66 13.64
C LEU A 3 -11.59 -13.63 14.08
N GLY A 4 -11.95 -12.34 14.04
CA GLY A 4 -11.07 -11.23 14.43
C GLY A 4 -10.21 -10.62 13.31
N SER A 5 -10.48 -10.92 12.03
CA SER A 5 -9.81 -10.30 10.88
C SER A 5 -10.82 -9.82 9.84
N GLU A 6 -10.54 -8.69 9.21
CA GLU A 6 -11.34 -8.11 8.12
C GLU A 6 -10.47 -7.94 6.86
N GLU A 7 -11.10 -7.99 5.68
CA GLU A 7 -10.42 -7.78 4.40
C GLU A 7 -10.52 -6.31 4.00
N VAL A 8 -9.40 -5.70 3.61
CA VAL A 8 -9.32 -4.31 3.13
C VAL A 8 -8.81 -4.26 1.69
N ALA A 9 -9.22 -3.24 0.93
CA ALA A 9 -8.80 -3.00 -0.45
C ALA A 9 -9.07 -4.19 -1.42
N LYS A 10 -10.02 -5.06 -1.07
CA LYS A 10 -10.31 -6.27 -1.84
C LYS A 10 -10.66 -5.95 -3.29
N GLY A 11 -9.88 -6.49 -4.22
CA GLY A 11 -10.06 -6.28 -5.66
C GLY A 11 -9.66 -4.90 -6.17
N GLN A 12 -9.08 -4.04 -5.32
CA GLN A 12 -8.65 -2.69 -5.68
C GLN A 12 -7.11 -2.54 -5.72
N VAL A 13 -6.38 -3.49 -5.15
CA VAL A 13 -4.92 -3.62 -5.24
C VAL A 13 -4.59 -4.81 -6.16
N LEU A 14 -3.93 -4.56 -7.30
CA LEU A 14 -3.59 -5.60 -8.27
C LEU A 14 -2.18 -6.14 -7.99
N GLY A 15 -2.08 -7.43 -7.66
CA GLY A 15 -0.80 -8.08 -7.36
C GLY A 15 0.04 -7.30 -6.33
N PRO A 16 -0.47 -7.07 -5.11
CA PRO A 16 0.30 -6.38 -4.08
C PRO A 16 1.50 -7.23 -3.63
N GLU A 17 2.68 -6.63 -3.52
CA GLU A 17 3.91 -7.34 -3.12
C GLU A 17 4.31 -7.00 -1.67
N ASP A 18 4.73 -5.75 -1.42
CA ASP A 18 5.14 -5.27 -0.09
C ASP A 18 4.19 -4.17 0.42
N PHE A 19 4.23 -3.90 1.72
CA PHE A 19 3.47 -2.81 2.33
C PHE A 19 4.16 -2.21 3.55
N VAL A 20 3.92 -0.92 3.78
CA VAL A 20 4.28 -0.21 5.01
C VAL A 20 3.08 0.52 5.58
N TYR A 21 3.02 0.65 6.90
CA TYR A 21 1.94 1.34 7.60
C TYR A 21 2.45 2.62 8.24
N ASP A 22 1.83 3.75 7.87
CA ASP A 22 1.97 5.01 8.57
C ASP A 22 0.85 5.11 9.62
N ALA A 23 1.24 4.89 10.88
CA ALA A 23 0.33 4.95 12.03
C ALA A 23 -0.13 6.39 12.37
N VAL A 24 0.62 7.41 11.96
CA VAL A 24 0.24 8.81 12.18
C VAL A 24 -0.87 9.21 11.22
N LEU A 25 -0.79 8.76 9.97
CA LEU A 25 -1.79 9.06 8.94
C LEU A 25 -2.92 8.02 8.87
N GLY A 26 -2.74 6.84 9.47
CA GLY A 26 -3.68 5.74 9.31
C GLY A 26 -3.73 5.22 7.87
N VAL A 27 -2.57 5.16 7.19
CA VAL A 27 -2.49 4.78 5.78
C VAL A 27 -1.52 3.62 5.59
N VAL A 28 -1.95 2.60 4.85
CA VAL A 28 -1.08 1.58 4.29
C VAL A 28 -0.65 2.00 2.89
N TYR A 29 0.65 1.96 2.63
CA TYR A 29 1.22 2.07 1.30
C TYR A 29 1.55 0.66 0.82
N THR A 30 1.11 0.29 -0.36
CA THR A 30 1.44 -1.01 -0.95
C THR A 30 1.87 -0.87 -2.40
N SER A 31 2.88 -1.65 -2.80
CA SER A 31 3.34 -1.71 -4.18
C SER A 31 2.51 -2.73 -4.95
N CYS A 32 2.12 -2.39 -6.18
CA CYS A 32 1.28 -3.23 -7.03
C CYS A 32 1.97 -3.55 -8.36
N GLU A 33 1.59 -4.69 -8.94
CA GLU A 33 2.09 -5.17 -10.23
C GLU A 33 1.82 -4.19 -11.38
N ASP A 34 0.80 -3.34 -11.26
CA ASP A 34 0.47 -2.28 -12.24
C ASP A 34 1.39 -1.04 -12.16
N GLY A 35 2.48 -1.13 -11.41
CA GLY A 35 3.47 -0.07 -11.24
C GLY A 35 3.02 1.03 -10.28
N TRP A 36 1.83 0.92 -9.67
CA TRP A 36 1.36 1.89 -8.69
C TRP A 36 1.83 1.51 -7.28
N ILE A 37 2.33 2.52 -6.56
CA ILE A 37 2.23 2.57 -5.12
C ILE A 37 0.83 3.11 -4.79
N LYS A 38 0.01 2.29 -4.16
CA LYS A 38 -1.36 2.65 -3.76
C LYS A 38 -1.39 2.99 -2.28
N ARG A 39 -2.21 3.97 -1.91
CA ARG A 39 -2.53 4.32 -0.52
C ARG A 39 -3.87 3.73 -0.16
N VAL A 40 -3.94 3.07 0.98
CA VAL A 40 -5.15 2.48 1.54
C VAL A 40 -5.34 3.09 2.92
N THR A 41 -6.33 3.98 3.06
CA THR A 41 -6.70 4.50 4.38
C THR A 41 -7.31 3.38 5.21
N VAL A 42 -6.80 3.18 6.42
CA VAL A 42 -7.28 2.20 7.38
C VAL A 42 -7.72 2.93 8.65
N ASN A 43 -9.04 3.05 8.82
CA ASN A 43 -9.67 3.66 9.97
C ASN A 43 -10.21 2.59 10.93
N GLU A 44 -11.07 2.97 11.88
CA GLU A 44 -11.71 2.02 12.83
C GLU A 44 -12.58 0.95 12.13
N SER A 45 -13.05 1.22 10.91
CA SER A 45 -13.86 0.30 10.09
C SER A 45 -13.26 0.15 8.69
N VAL A 46 -13.16 -1.09 8.20
CA VAL A 46 -12.73 -1.36 6.82
C VAL A 46 -13.73 -0.82 5.78
N ALA A 47 -14.99 -0.59 6.16
CA ALA A 47 -16.00 -0.04 5.27
C ALA A 47 -15.68 1.41 4.85
N ASP A 48 -14.89 2.11 5.65
CA ASP A 48 -14.47 3.50 5.40
C ASP A 48 -13.11 3.59 4.71
N SER A 49 -12.54 2.45 4.30
CA SER A 49 -11.24 2.43 3.63
C SER A 49 -11.32 3.00 2.23
N VAL A 50 -10.38 3.88 1.89
CA VAL A 50 -10.26 4.50 0.57
C VAL A 50 -8.96 4.02 -0.06
N VAL A 51 -9.02 3.57 -1.32
CA VAL A 51 -7.87 3.14 -2.10
C VAL A 51 -7.56 4.19 -3.17
N GLU A 52 -6.35 4.72 -3.14
CA GLU A 52 -5.87 5.73 -4.09
C GLU A 52 -4.64 5.26 -4.85
N ASN A 53 -4.61 5.47 -6.16
CA ASN A 53 -3.39 5.40 -6.96
C ASN A 53 -2.54 6.64 -6.66
N TRP A 54 -1.46 6.49 -5.88
CA TRP A 54 -0.71 7.63 -5.36
C TRP A 54 0.49 8.01 -6.23
N VAL A 55 1.40 7.08 -6.46
CA VAL A 55 2.60 7.30 -7.30
C VAL A 55 2.78 6.12 -8.23
N ASN A 56 3.00 6.35 -9.52
CA ASN A 56 3.36 5.30 -10.45
C ASN A 56 4.87 5.32 -10.70
N THR A 57 5.54 4.20 -10.49
CA THR A 57 6.99 4.06 -10.73
C THR A 57 7.30 3.82 -12.21
N GLY A 58 6.29 3.39 -12.99
CA GLY A 58 6.43 2.95 -14.38
C GLY A 58 7.18 1.62 -14.53
N GLY A 59 7.34 0.85 -13.45
CA GLY A 59 7.99 -0.45 -13.40
C GLY A 59 7.20 -1.47 -12.59
N ARG A 60 7.90 -2.40 -11.92
CA ARG A 60 7.32 -3.44 -11.06
C ARG A 60 7.89 -3.29 -9.63
N PRO A 61 7.29 -2.42 -8.79
CA PRO A 61 7.77 -2.18 -7.44
C PRO A 61 7.53 -3.39 -6.53
N LEU A 62 8.59 -3.88 -5.89
CA LEU A 62 8.58 -5.10 -5.08
C LEU A 62 8.82 -4.88 -3.59
N GLY A 63 9.45 -3.76 -3.21
CA GLY A 63 9.81 -3.49 -1.82
C GLY A 63 9.58 -2.03 -1.42
N LEU A 64 9.14 -1.83 -0.19
CA LEU A 64 8.84 -0.53 0.41
C LEU A 64 9.47 -0.40 1.80
N ALA A 65 10.04 0.76 2.10
CA ALA A 65 10.51 1.07 3.45
C ALA A 65 10.44 2.57 3.72
N PHE A 66 10.04 2.96 4.93
CA PHE A 66 10.25 4.33 5.38
C PHE A 66 11.71 4.53 5.78
N TYR A 67 12.34 5.58 5.24
CA TYR A 67 13.59 6.10 5.76
C TYR A 67 13.34 6.97 6.99
N GLY A 68 14.35 7.18 7.84
CA GLY A 68 14.19 7.83 9.15
C GLY A 68 13.69 9.28 9.12
N ASN A 69 13.65 9.91 7.95
CA ASN A 69 13.09 11.25 7.73
C ASN A 69 11.63 11.24 7.20
N GLY A 70 11.02 10.06 7.03
CA GLY A 70 9.66 9.91 6.49
C GLY A 70 9.59 9.68 4.98
N ASP A 71 10.72 9.69 4.26
CA ASP A 71 10.73 9.36 2.83
C ASP A 71 10.36 7.89 2.62
N LEU A 72 9.52 7.61 1.63
CA LEU A 72 9.23 6.25 1.20
C LEU A 72 10.27 5.81 0.16
N ILE A 73 11.11 4.86 0.54
CA ILE A 73 12.06 4.21 -0.36
C ILE A 73 11.35 3.07 -1.09
N VAL A 74 11.49 3.03 -2.42
CA VAL A 74 10.86 2.04 -3.30
C VAL A 74 11.95 1.26 -4.03
N ALA A 75 11.91 -0.06 -3.92
CA ALA A 75 12.73 -0.97 -4.71
C ALA A 75 11.90 -1.49 -5.89
N ASP A 76 12.28 -1.11 -7.10
CA ASP A 76 11.59 -1.49 -8.33
C ASP A 76 12.45 -2.46 -9.15
N ALA A 77 11.83 -3.54 -9.66
CA ALA A 77 12.54 -4.57 -10.40
C ALA A 77 12.78 -4.20 -11.87
N GLU A 78 12.04 -3.23 -12.41
CA GLU A 78 12.08 -2.86 -13.83
C GLU A 78 12.57 -1.40 -14.04
N LYS A 79 13.16 -0.78 -13.02
CA LYS A 79 13.69 0.60 -13.03
C LYS A 79 15.02 0.75 -12.32
#